data_AF-A0A2V6PDB5-F1
#
_entry.id   AF-A0A2V6PDB5-F1
#
_cell.length_a   1.000
_cell.length_b   1.000
_cell.length_c   1.000
_cell.angle_alpha   90.00
_cell.angle_beta   90.00
_cell.angle_gamma   90.00
#
_symmetry.space_group_name_H-M   'P 1'
#
loop_
_entity.id
_entity.type
_entity.pdbx_description
1 polymer ?
#
loop_
_entity_poly.entity_id
_entity_poly.type
_entity_poly.pdbx_seq_one_letter_code
_entity_poly.pdbx_strand_id
1 'polypeptide(L)'
;PICGGGDPIVLLLADPKSVAAAKSLGVWAFHGAKDPVVKPEESQRMVEALRKFGCKEVELTVYPEAQHDSWTETYNNPKLYEWFLAHQRK
;
A
#
# COMPACT_ATOMS: atom_id res chain seq x y z
N PRO A 1 -1.89 -2.43 1.31
CA PRO A 1 -3.24 -1.95 1.70
C PRO A 1 -4.17 -1.99 0.48
N ILE A 2 -5.48 -2.16 0.68
CA ILE A 2 -6.46 -2.18 -0.44
C ILE A 2 -7.46 -1.04 -0.21
N CYS A 3 -7.64 -0.18 -1.23
CA CYS A 3 -8.54 0.99 -1.19
C CYS A 3 -8.41 1.85 0.08
N GLY A 4 -7.17 2.11 0.53
CA GLY A 4 -6.89 2.82 1.78
C GLY A 4 -6.15 4.15 1.58
N GLY A 5 -6.53 5.17 2.35
CA GLY A 5 -5.96 6.53 2.31
C GLY A 5 -5.07 6.94 3.48
N GLY A 6 -5.16 6.26 4.62
CA GLY A 6 -4.29 6.49 5.79
C GLY A 6 -4.17 7.96 6.25
N ASP A 7 -3.27 8.22 7.20
CA ASP A 7 -2.84 9.59 7.52
C ASP A 7 -1.31 9.65 7.50
N PRO A 8 -0.70 10.37 6.53
CA PRO A 8 0.75 10.54 6.46
C PRO A 8 1.38 11.15 7.71
N ILE A 9 0.64 11.93 8.51
CA ILE A 9 1.19 12.60 9.69
C ILE A 9 1.73 11.60 10.72
N VAL A 10 1.12 10.41 10.77
CA VAL A 10 1.51 9.34 11.69
C VAL A 10 2.94 8.86 11.42
N LEU A 11 3.40 8.91 10.17
CA LEU A 11 4.78 8.56 9.82
C LEU A 11 5.79 9.56 10.43
N LEU A 12 5.44 10.86 10.45
CA LEU A 12 6.32 11.92 10.95
C LEU A 12 6.38 11.97 12.48
N LEU A 13 5.32 11.53 13.16
CA LEU A 13 5.20 11.55 14.62
C LEU A 13 5.62 10.22 15.28
N ALA A 14 6.00 9.23 14.50
CA ALA A 14 6.37 7.90 14.99
C ALA A 14 7.66 7.93 15.83
N ASP A 15 7.71 7.11 16.88
CA ASP A 15 8.93 6.91 17.67
C ASP A 15 10.05 6.24 16.83
N PRO A 16 11.33 6.35 17.24
CA PRO A 16 12.44 5.84 16.44
C PRO A 16 12.35 4.37 16.02
N LYS A 17 11.77 3.50 16.87
CA LYS A 17 11.60 2.08 16.56
C LYS A 17 10.54 1.90 15.49
N SER A 18 9.43 2.61 15.61
CA SER A 18 8.35 2.60 14.62
C SER A 18 8.80 3.18 13.27
N VAL A 19 9.63 4.23 13.27
CA VAL A 19 10.26 4.78 12.05
C VAL A 19 11.12 3.72 11.36
N ALA A 20 11.98 3.03 12.10
CA ALA A 20 12.83 1.99 11.54
C ALA A 20 12.01 0.83 10.95
N ALA A 21 10.95 0.40 11.65
CA ALA A 21 10.04 -0.64 11.18
C ALA A 21 9.26 -0.23 9.92
N ALA A 22 8.76 1.01 9.88
CA ALA A 22 8.03 1.52 8.72
C ALA A 22 8.93 1.65 7.48
N LYS A 23 10.21 2.01 7.65
CA LYS A 23 11.18 2.10 6.55
C LYS A 23 11.57 0.73 5.97
N SER A 24 11.54 -0.34 6.78
CA SER A 24 11.90 -1.70 6.34
C SER A 24 10.72 -2.54 5.89
N LEU A 25 9.48 -2.09 6.11
CA LEU A 25 8.28 -2.81 5.72
C LEU A 25 8.08 -2.73 4.19
N GLY A 26 7.97 -3.88 3.52
CA GLY A 26 7.46 -3.92 2.16
C GLY A 26 5.97 -3.57 2.15
N VAL A 27 5.56 -2.68 1.23
CA VAL A 27 4.16 -2.25 1.09
C VAL A 27 3.73 -2.39 -0.37
N TRP A 28 2.83 -3.33 -0.63
CA TRP A 28 2.11 -3.40 -1.90
C TRP A 28 0.66 -2.93 -1.70
N ALA A 29 0.32 -1.80 -2.32
CA ALA A 29 -1.01 -1.23 -2.31
C ALA A 29 -1.81 -1.60 -3.58
N PHE A 30 -3.13 -1.69 -3.44
CA PHE A 30 -4.05 -2.02 -4.53
C PHE A 30 -5.27 -1.10 -4.51
N HIS A 31 -5.78 -0.72 -5.68
CA HIS A 31 -6.98 0.12 -5.81
C HIS A 31 -7.71 -0.15 -7.13
N GLY A 32 -9.02 0.07 -7.17
CA GLY A 32 -9.78 0.11 -8.43
C GLY A 32 -9.85 1.52 -9.01
N ALA A 33 -9.54 1.72 -10.28
CA ALA A 33 -9.57 3.05 -10.91
C ALA A 33 -10.97 3.67 -10.97
N LYS A 34 -12.02 2.84 -10.88
CA LYS A 34 -13.42 3.25 -10.93
C LYS A 34 -14.09 3.18 -9.56
N ASP A 35 -13.31 3.15 -8.48
CA ASP A 35 -13.84 3.10 -7.12
C ASP A 35 -14.70 4.36 -6.82
N PRO A 36 -16.02 4.21 -6.59
CA PRO A 36 -16.90 5.33 -6.29
C PRO A 36 -16.94 5.68 -4.79
N VAL A 37 -16.33 4.86 -3.92
CA VAL A 37 -16.38 4.96 -2.47
C VAL A 37 -15.12 5.63 -1.93
N VAL A 38 -13.95 5.15 -2.36
CA VAL A 38 -12.65 5.72 -2.00
C VAL A 38 -11.96 6.15 -3.28
N LYS A 39 -11.49 7.39 -3.30
CA LYS A 39 -10.79 7.95 -4.44
C LYS A 39 -9.42 7.25 -4.63
N PRO A 40 -9.05 6.81 -5.84
CA PRO A 40 -7.73 6.21 -6.11
C PRO A 40 -6.55 7.09 -5.68
N GLU A 41 -6.75 8.41 -5.71
CA GLU A 41 -5.78 9.40 -5.25
C GLU A 41 -5.36 9.21 -3.79
N GLU A 42 -6.22 8.61 -2.95
CA GLU A 42 -5.90 8.35 -1.55
C GLU A 42 -4.79 7.29 -1.41
N SER A 43 -4.84 6.21 -2.21
CA SER A 43 -3.75 5.23 -2.22
C SER A 43 -2.50 5.77 -2.90
N GLN A 44 -2.64 6.57 -3.96
CA GLN A 44 -1.51 7.25 -4.59
C GLN A 44 -0.78 8.17 -3.60
N ARG A 45 -1.55 8.98 -2.85
CA ARG A 45 -1.03 9.89 -1.82
C ARG A 45 -0.25 9.15 -0.74
N MET A 46 -0.76 8.02 -0.24
CA MET A 46 -0.06 7.23 0.77
C MET A 46 1.20 6.56 0.25
N VAL A 47 1.15 6.02 -0.96
CA VAL A 47 2.32 5.40 -1.60
C VAL A 47 3.42 6.44 -1.80
N GLU A 48 3.08 7.65 -2.23
CA GLU A 48 4.02 8.76 -2.30
C GLU A 48 4.56 9.19 -0.94
N ALA A 49 3.70 9.25 0.08
CA ALA A 49 4.12 9.58 1.44
C ALA A 49 5.12 8.54 1.98
N LEU A 50 4.85 7.25 1.79
CA LEU A 50 5.76 6.16 2.20
C LEU A 50 7.09 6.22 1.45
N ARG A 51 7.06 6.49 0.15
CA ARG A 51 8.29 6.70 -0.65
C ARG A 51 9.10 7.88 -0.13
N LYS A 52 8.46 9.03 0.10
CA LYS A 52 9.11 10.24 0.67
C LYS A 52 9.64 10.00 2.08
N PHE A 53 8.96 9.17 2.86
CA PHE A 53 9.39 8.78 4.20
C PHE A 53 10.63 7.87 4.19
N GLY A 54 10.99 7.30 3.04
CA GLY A 54 12.15 6.42 2.88
C GLY A 54 11.84 4.93 3.11
N CYS A 55 10.57 4.54 2.92
CA CYS A 55 10.19 3.14 2.82
C CYS A 55 10.83 2.53 1.57
N LYS A 56 11.51 1.38 1.73
CA LYS A 56 12.39 0.83 0.70
C LYS A 56 11.65 0.15 -0.45
N GLU A 57 10.51 -0.48 -0.15
CA GLU A 57 9.76 -1.29 -1.11
C GLU A 57 8.29 -0.89 -1.04
N VAL A 58 7.86 -0.07 -2.01
CA VAL A 58 6.50 0.47 -2.08
C VAL A 58 5.97 0.36 -3.51
N GLU A 59 4.98 -0.51 -3.67
CA GLU A 59 4.28 -0.76 -4.93
C GLU A 59 2.82 -0.33 -4.85
N LEU A 60 2.26 0.06 -6.01
CA LEU A 60 0.85 0.35 -6.17
C LEU A 60 0.36 -0.28 -7.48
N THR A 61 -0.64 -1.14 -7.37
CA THR A 61 -1.38 -1.66 -8.52
C THR A 61 -2.74 -0.97 -8.58
N VAL A 62 -3.07 -0.37 -9.72
CA VAL A 62 -4.39 0.19 -9.98
C VAL A 62 -5.06 -0.65 -11.06
N TYR A 63 -6.18 -1.28 -10.73
CA TYR A 63 -6.95 -2.06 -11.69
C TYR A 63 -7.87 -1.13 -12.47
N PRO A 64 -7.73 -1.01 -13.81
CA PRO A 64 -8.40 0.02 -14.59
C PRO A 64 -9.92 -0.12 -14.61
N GLU A 65 -10.42 -1.35 -14.47
CA GLU A 65 -11.84 -1.65 -14.57
C GLU A 65 -12.50 -1.94 -13.23
N ALA A 66 -11.72 -2.22 -12.18
CA ALA A 66 -12.26 -2.50 -10.86
C ALA A 66 -12.87 -1.24 -10.23
N GLN A 67 -13.99 -1.44 -9.53
CA GLN A 67 -14.60 -0.44 -8.66
C GLN A 67 -14.05 -0.62 -7.23
N HIS A 68 -14.89 -0.47 -6.21
CA HIS A 68 -14.47 -0.61 -4.82
C HIS A 68 -13.93 -2.00 -4.49
N ASP A 69 -14.54 -3.05 -5.04
CA ASP A 69 -14.04 -4.43 -4.92
C ASP A 69 -12.81 -4.66 -5.82
N SER A 70 -11.68 -4.08 -5.42
CA SER A 70 -10.37 -4.39 -5.98
C SER A 70 -9.67 -5.54 -5.25
N TRP A 71 -10.21 -5.99 -4.11
CA TRP A 71 -9.66 -7.11 -3.35
C TRP A 71 -9.93 -8.45 -4.01
N THR A 72 -11.05 -8.65 -4.70
CA THR A 72 -11.31 -9.90 -5.44
C THR A 72 -10.24 -10.15 -6.49
N GLU A 73 -9.90 -9.14 -7.31
CA GLU A 73 -8.82 -9.27 -8.31
C GLU A 73 -7.45 -9.45 -7.64
N THR A 74 -7.19 -8.71 -6.55
CA THR A 74 -5.95 -8.81 -5.76
C THR A 74 -5.71 -10.19 -5.19
N TYR A 75 -6.71 -10.80 -4.56
CA TYR A 75 -6.57 -12.15 -3.99
C TYR A 75 -6.54 -13.24 -5.07
N ASN A 76 -7.06 -12.98 -6.26
CA ASN A 76 -6.90 -13.90 -7.40
C ASN A 76 -5.53 -13.79 -8.10
N ASN A 77 -4.63 -12.91 -7.65
CA ASN A 77 -3.28 -12.73 -8.21
C ASN A 77 -2.25 -13.63 -7.51
N PRO A 78 -1.72 -14.68 -8.16
CA PRO A 78 -0.73 -15.57 -7.55
C PRO A 78 0.54 -14.85 -7.08
N LYS A 79 0.93 -13.76 -7.76
CA LYS A 79 2.12 -12.97 -7.41
C LYS A 79 2.01 -12.30 -6.05
N LEU A 80 0.79 -12.05 -5.56
CA LEU A 80 0.58 -11.52 -4.22
C LEU A 80 1.12 -12.50 -3.17
N TYR A 81 0.84 -13.79 -3.34
CA TYR A 81 1.28 -14.82 -2.41
C TYR A 81 2.78 -15.08 -2.52
N GLU A 82 3.33 -15.07 -3.74
CA GLU A 82 4.78 -15.10 -3.94
C GLU A 82 5.47 -13.93 -3.23
N TRP A 83 4.91 -12.73 -3.36
CA TRP A 83 5.43 -11.54 -2.69
C TRP A 83 5.33 -11.66 -1.16
N PHE A 84 4.21 -12.12 -0.61
CA PHE A 84 4.09 -12.37 0.83
C PHE A 84 5.15 -13.35 1.34
N LEU A 85 5.40 -14.44 0.61
CA LEU A 85 6.37 -15.47 1.00
C LEU A 85 7.83 -15.01 0.84
N ALA A 86 8.10 -14.02 -0.02
CA ALA A 86 9.42 -13.42 -0.16
C ALA A 86 9.78 -12.46 1.00
N HIS A 87 8.79 -12.00 1.77
CA HIS A 87 8.99 -11.02 2.83
C HIS A 87 9.06 -11.64 4.21
N GLN A 88 10.13 -11.34 4.94
CA GLN A 88 10.31 -11.77 6.33
C GLN A 88 10.78 -10.59 7.19
N ARG A 89 10.18 -10.44 8.38
CA ARG A 89 10.72 -9.55 9.41
C ARG A 89 11.95 -10.22 10.03
N LYS A 90 13.10 -9.57 9.90
CA LYS A 90 14.34 -9.97 10.59
C LYS A 90 14.35 -9.48 12.03
#